data_AF-A0A7J6F738-F1
#
_entry.id   AF-A0A7J6F738-F1
#
_cell.length_a   1.000
_cell.length_b   1.000
_cell.length_c   1.000
_cell.angle_alpha   90.00
_cell.angle_beta   90.00
_cell.angle_gamma   90.00
#
_symmetry.space_group_name_H-M   'P 1'
#
loop_
_entity.id
_entity.type
_entity.pdbx_description
1 polymer ?
#
loop_
_entity_poly.entity_id
_entity_poly.type
_entity_poly.pdbx_seq_one_letter_code
_entity_poly.pdbx_strand_id
1 'polypeptide(L)'
;MREWVGKASHSPTLQTMNMNSPFSSSLSLEHQLNLIDKLQLFKIQGRDKHGHNILRVIGKFFPARLVSSEAVNKYLEDRVFPNLDDEKPFSMVYIHTDVNRSENFPGISTLRSIYEAIPAQVKDNLEAVYFVHPGIQSRLFLATFGRFLFSGGLYQKLNYVIRMEFLWDYVKRSEIEIPEFVCEHDDELEYRPIMDYGIESDHPTAITMVDSPLSIYSMRCIA
;
A
#
# COMPACT_ATOMS: atom_id res chain seq x y z
N MET A 1 32.59 -19.77 -79.19
CA MET A 1 33.74 -19.09 -78.57
C MET A 1 33.23 -18.29 -77.38
N ARG A 2 33.55 -18.77 -76.16
CA ARG A 2 33.59 -18.07 -74.84
C ARG A 2 32.27 -17.51 -74.29
N GLU A 3 31.62 -18.22 -73.36
CA GLU A 3 31.79 -18.11 -71.89
C GLU A 3 31.54 -16.69 -71.35
N TRP A 4 30.44 -16.50 -70.62
CA TRP A 4 30.40 -15.68 -69.39
C TRP A 4 29.36 -16.26 -68.43
N VAL A 5 29.88 -16.86 -67.37
CA VAL A 5 29.17 -17.36 -66.19
C VAL A 5 28.95 -16.17 -65.25
N GLY A 6 27.68 -15.81 -65.01
CA GLY A 6 27.29 -14.82 -64.01
C GLY A 6 26.60 -15.51 -62.83
N LYS A 7 27.36 -15.74 -61.76
CA LYS A 7 26.93 -16.39 -60.52
C LYS A 7 25.80 -15.62 -59.83
N ALA A 8 24.83 -16.39 -59.35
CA ALA A 8 23.85 -15.99 -58.36
C ALA A 8 24.54 -15.56 -57.06
N SER A 9 24.28 -14.33 -56.60
CA SER A 9 24.54 -13.90 -55.23
C SER A 9 23.19 -13.80 -54.52
N HIS A 10 22.84 -14.85 -53.78
CA HIS A 10 21.74 -14.78 -52.82
C HIS A 10 22.24 -13.98 -51.61
N SER A 11 21.86 -12.71 -51.54
CA SER A 11 21.93 -11.92 -50.31
C SER A 11 20.88 -12.46 -49.34
N PRO A 12 21.22 -12.80 -48.08
CA PRO A 12 20.21 -13.15 -47.10
C PRO A 12 19.41 -11.88 -46.78
N THR A 13 18.12 -11.93 -47.10
CA THR A 13 17.12 -10.92 -46.76
C THR A 13 17.23 -10.60 -45.27
N LEU A 14 17.60 -9.36 -44.96
CA LEU A 14 17.48 -8.80 -43.63
C LEU A 14 16.02 -8.93 -43.22
N GLN A 15 15.76 -9.83 -42.25
CA GLN A 15 14.49 -9.85 -41.54
C GLN A 15 14.30 -8.46 -40.95
N THR A 16 13.27 -7.79 -41.45
CA THR A 16 12.74 -6.55 -40.92
C THR A 16 12.55 -6.69 -39.42
N MET A 17 13.45 -6.10 -38.63
CA MET A 17 13.22 -5.84 -37.21
C MET A 17 11.99 -4.94 -37.14
N ASN A 18 10.88 -5.55 -36.73
CA ASN A 18 9.62 -4.89 -36.49
C ASN A 18 9.78 -3.96 -35.28
N MET A 19 10.27 -2.75 -35.53
CA MET A 19 10.29 -1.63 -34.59
C MET A 19 8.88 -1.04 -34.56
N ASN A 20 7.97 -1.69 -33.84
CA ASN A 20 6.70 -1.13 -33.39
C ASN A 20 6.11 -2.01 -32.29
N SER A 21 6.68 -1.90 -31.09
CA SER A 21 5.98 -2.26 -29.84
C SER A 21 6.20 -1.10 -28.85
N PRO A 22 5.14 -0.41 -28.40
CA PRO A 22 5.28 0.56 -27.33
C PRO A 22 5.64 -0.18 -26.04
N PHE A 23 6.79 0.20 -25.48
CA PHE A 23 7.42 -0.36 -24.29
C PHE A 23 6.46 -0.64 -23.14
N SER A 24 6.22 -1.92 -22.87
CA SER A 24 6.19 -2.47 -21.52
C SER A 24 6.99 -3.75 -21.55
N SER A 25 8.30 -3.63 -21.34
CA SER A 25 9.09 -4.79 -20.92
C SER A 25 8.61 -5.13 -19.51
N SER A 26 7.61 -6.00 -19.39
CA SER A 26 7.23 -6.52 -18.09
C SER A 26 8.49 -7.13 -17.47
N LEU A 27 8.84 -6.69 -16.25
CA LEU A 27 9.96 -7.27 -15.53
C LEU A 27 9.74 -8.78 -15.40
N SER A 28 10.80 -9.58 -15.49
CA SER A 28 10.68 -11.01 -15.19
C SER A 28 10.18 -11.21 -13.77
N LEU A 29 9.52 -12.35 -13.51
CA LEU A 29 8.98 -12.66 -12.18
C LEU A 29 10.04 -12.57 -11.09
N GLU A 30 11.25 -13.09 -11.32
CA GLU A 30 12.36 -13.01 -10.36
C GLU A 30 12.76 -11.56 -10.04
N HIS A 31 12.80 -10.68 -11.04
CA HIS A 31 13.09 -9.27 -10.82
C HIS A 31 11.98 -8.57 -10.02
N GLN A 32 10.72 -8.94 -10.25
CA GLN A 32 9.59 -8.42 -9.47
C GLN A 32 9.68 -8.88 -8.01
N LEU A 33 9.97 -10.16 -7.75
CA LEU A 33 10.17 -10.69 -6.40
C LEU A 33 11.35 -10.01 -5.69
N ASN A 34 12.46 -9.78 -6.40
CA ASN A 34 13.62 -9.06 -5.88
C ASN A 34 13.28 -7.60 -5.53
N LEU A 35 12.43 -6.95 -6.34
CA LEU A 35 11.98 -5.59 -6.09
C LEU A 35 11.12 -5.50 -4.83
N ILE A 36 10.16 -6.43 -4.65
CA ILE A 36 9.34 -6.52 -3.43
C ILE A 36 10.22 -6.67 -2.18
N ASP A 37 11.25 -7.52 -2.27
CA ASP A 37 12.21 -7.79 -1.20
C ASP A 37 13.05 -6.55 -0.85
N LYS A 38 13.64 -5.90 -1.86
CA LYS A 38 14.45 -4.69 -1.69
C LYS A 38 13.67 -3.52 -1.09
N LEU A 39 12.41 -3.37 -1.47
CA LEU A 39 11.53 -2.32 -0.97
C LEU A 39 10.98 -2.64 0.43
N GLN A 40 11.25 -3.84 0.96
CA GLN A 40 10.80 -4.28 2.29
C GLN A 40 9.30 -4.05 2.49
N LEU A 41 8.52 -4.33 1.44
CA LEU A 41 7.07 -4.07 1.40
C LEU A 41 6.34 -4.83 2.49
N PHE A 42 6.77 -6.06 2.77
CA PHE A 42 6.22 -6.94 3.78
C PHE A 42 7.34 -7.32 4.74
N LYS A 43 7.17 -7.02 6.02
CA LYS A 43 8.10 -7.43 7.08
C LYS A 43 7.29 -7.93 8.27
N ILE A 44 7.55 -9.15 8.72
CA ILE A 44 7.03 -9.62 10.00
C ILE A 44 7.96 -9.08 11.08
N GLN A 45 7.44 -8.27 12.00
CA GLN A 45 8.25 -7.64 13.02
C GLN A 45 7.51 -7.49 14.33
N GLY A 46 8.10 -8.03 15.39
CA GLY A 46 7.65 -7.84 16.76
C GLY A 46 6.28 -8.42 17.04
N ARG A 47 5.72 -8.00 18.18
CA ARG A 47 4.43 -8.50 18.68
C ARG A 47 3.52 -7.38 19.15
N ASP A 48 2.23 -7.58 18.94
CA ASP A 48 1.21 -6.69 19.50
C ASP A 48 1.06 -6.93 21.02
N LYS A 49 0.18 -6.15 21.66
CA LYS A 49 -0.04 -6.28 23.11
C LYS A 49 -0.69 -7.61 23.52
N HIS A 50 -1.33 -8.32 22.60
CA HIS A 50 -1.87 -9.67 22.82
C HIS A 50 -0.82 -10.77 22.59
N GLY A 51 0.37 -10.40 22.08
CA GLY A 51 1.47 -11.31 21.82
C GLY A 51 1.43 -11.92 20.42
N HIS A 52 0.57 -11.42 19.54
CA HIS A 52 0.44 -11.86 18.16
C HIS A 52 1.54 -11.22 17.30
N ASN A 53 2.03 -11.97 16.30
CA ASN A 53 3.02 -11.45 15.36
C ASN A 53 2.42 -10.28 14.58
N ILE A 54 3.24 -9.30 14.22
CA ILE A 54 2.81 -8.17 13.40
C ILE A 54 3.40 -8.26 12.00
N LEU A 55 2.53 -8.28 10.99
CA LEU A 55 2.91 -8.08 9.59
C LEU A 55 2.83 -6.58 9.26
N ARG A 56 3.98 -5.93 9.11
CA ARG A 56 4.07 -4.55 8.64
C ARG A 56 4.05 -4.51 7.12
N VAL A 57 3.19 -3.65 6.58
CA VAL A 57 3.07 -3.38 5.14
C VAL A 57 3.23 -1.89 4.88
N ILE A 58 4.16 -1.50 4.00
CA ILE A 58 4.39 -0.10 3.65
C ILE A 58 3.82 0.21 2.26
N GLY A 59 2.72 0.97 2.22
CA GLY A 59 2.03 1.28 0.97
C GLY A 59 2.81 2.21 0.05
N LYS A 60 3.53 3.20 0.59
CA LYS A 60 4.29 4.22 -0.19
C LYS A 60 5.19 3.60 -1.23
N PHE A 61 5.83 2.49 -0.89
CA PHE A 61 6.81 1.82 -1.73
C PHE A 61 6.20 0.83 -2.72
N PHE A 62 4.89 0.61 -2.72
CA PHE A 62 4.29 -0.39 -3.59
C PHE A 62 4.43 0.00 -5.08
N PRO A 63 5.21 -0.74 -5.89
CA PRO A 63 5.53 -0.34 -7.25
C PRO A 63 4.43 -0.81 -8.22
N ALA A 64 3.26 -0.18 -8.16
CA ALA A 64 2.02 -0.64 -8.80
C ALA A 64 2.11 -0.88 -10.32
N ARG A 65 3.06 -0.23 -11.01
CA ARG A 65 3.29 -0.39 -12.45
C ARG A 65 4.30 -1.48 -12.82
N LEU A 66 5.11 -1.91 -11.86
CA LEU A 66 6.25 -2.81 -12.09
C LEU A 66 6.00 -4.22 -11.54
N VAL A 67 5.12 -4.36 -10.57
CA VAL A 67 4.83 -5.62 -9.88
C VAL A 67 3.40 -6.06 -10.17
N SER A 68 3.24 -7.28 -10.68
CA SER A 68 1.95 -7.91 -10.94
C SER A 68 1.33 -8.49 -9.66
N SER A 69 0.01 -8.71 -9.67
CA SER A 69 -0.66 -9.43 -8.58
C SER A 69 -0.10 -10.84 -8.40
N GLU A 70 0.28 -11.51 -9.49
CA GLU A 70 0.92 -12.83 -9.46
C GLU A 70 2.24 -12.80 -8.68
N ALA A 71 3.10 -11.79 -8.92
CA ALA A 71 4.36 -11.65 -8.21
C ALA A 71 4.14 -11.35 -6.71
N VAL A 72 3.16 -10.51 -6.35
CA VAL A 72 2.80 -10.28 -4.94
C VAL A 72 2.31 -11.56 -4.30
N ASN A 73 1.38 -12.27 -4.94
CA ASN A 73 0.80 -13.50 -4.40
C ASN A 73 1.87 -14.55 -4.16
N LYS A 74 2.74 -14.76 -5.15
CA LYS A 74 3.87 -15.67 -5.05
C LYS A 74 4.84 -15.26 -3.94
N TYR A 75 5.12 -13.97 -3.79
CA TYR A 75 5.99 -13.49 -2.71
C TYR A 75 5.37 -13.77 -1.33
N LEU A 76 4.07 -13.49 -1.18
CA LEU A 76 3.37 -13.73 0.08
C LEU A 76 3.37 -15.22 0.43
N GLU A 77 3.07 -16.08 -0.54
CA GLU A 77 3.06 -17.54 -0.40
C GLU A 77 4.45 -18.11 -0.10
N ASP A 78 5.48 -17.69 -0.83
CA ASP A 78 6.82 -18.28 -0.71
C ASP A 78 7.60 -17.71 0.49
N ARG A 79 7.32 -16.48 0.95
CA ARG A 79 8.18 -15.76 1.91
C ARG A 79 7.48 -15.17 3.12
N VAL A 80 6.18 -14.88 3.07
CA VAL A 80 5.48 -14.24 4.19
C VAL A 80 4.70 -15.27 4.99
N PHE A 81 3.78 -16.00 4.35
CA PHE A 81 2.91 -16.96 5.03
C PHE A 81 3.67 -18.07 5.77
N PRO A 82 4.76 -18.66 5.24
CA PRO A 82 5.51 -19.69 5.96
C PRO A 82 6.20 -19.19 7.25
N ASN A 83 6.37 -17.87 7.37
CA ASN A 83 6.94 -17.23 8.56
C ASN A 83 5.85 -16.72 9.52
N LEU A 84 4.58 -16.79 9.11
CA LEU A 84 3.45 -16.66 10.02
C LEU A 84 3.21 -18.05 10.62
N ASP A 85 2.89 -18.08 11.91
CA ASP A 85 2.60 -19.33 12.59
C ASP A 85 1.18 -19.75 12.21
N ASP A 86 1.04 -20.85 11.47
CA ASP A 86 -0.22 -21.33 10.89
C ASP A 86 -1.32 -21.59 11.94
N GLU A 87 -0.94 -21.78 13.21
CA GLU A 87 -1.87 -22.02 14.31
C GLU A 87 -2.14 -20.79 15.18
N LYS A 88 -1.40 -19.69 14.97
CA LYS A 88 -1.51 -18.50 15.82
C LYS A 88 -2.13 -17.30 15.09
N PRO A 89 -2.93 -16.50 15.81
CA PRO A 89 -3.40 -15.25 15.25
C PRO A 89 -2.26 -14.27 15.04
N PHE A 90 -2.44 -13.36 14.08
CA PHE A 90 -1.52 -12.27 13.78
C PHE A 90 -2.27 -10.98 13.48
N SER A 91 -1.58 -9.87 13.66
CA SER A 91 -2.07 -8.53 13.36
C SER A 91 -1.32 -7.95 12.15
N MET A 92 -1.96 -7.08 11.38
CA MET A 92 -1.31 -6.37 10.28
C MET A 92 -1.29 -4.87 10.57
N VAL A 93 -0.14 -4.22 10.34
CA VAL A 93 -0.03 -2.76 10.34
C VAL A 93 0.22 -2.32 8.90
N TYR A 94 -0.79 -1.72 8.27
CA TYR A 94 -0.69 -1.17 6.93
C TYR A 94 -0.47 0.34 7.00
N ILE A 95 0.73 0.78 6.64
CA ILE A 95 1.14 2.18 6.62
C ILE A 95 0.77 2.80 5.28
N HIS A 96 -0.17 3.75 5.30
CA HIS A 96 -0.69 4.43 4.11
C HIS A 96 -0.07 5.79 3.83
N THR A 97 0.83 6.25 4.68
CA THR A 97 1.45 7.57 4.56
C THR A 97 2.05 7.75 3.16
N ASP A 98 1.78 8.90 2.55
CA ASP A 98 2.17 9.28 1.19
C ASP A 98 1.77 8.29 0.08
N VAL A 99 0.73 7.48 0.30
CA VAL A 99 0.20 6.64 -0.77
C VAL A 99 -0.65 7.48 -1.71
N ASN A 100 -0.12 7.74 -2.90
CA ASN A 100 -0.87 8.38 -3.99
C ASN A 100 -1.54 7.34 -4.90
N ARG A 101 -2.84 7.52 -5.14
CA ARG A 101 -3.65 6.64 -5.99
C ARG A 101 -3.17 6.57 -7.44
N SER A 102 -2.61 7.63 -8.00
CA SER A 102 -2.15 7.65 -9.41
C SER A 102 -0.77 7.03 -9.63
N GLU A 103 -0.02 6.81 -8.56
CA GLU A 103 1.37 6.39 -8.62
C GLU A 103 1.57 4.97 -8.06
N ASN A 104 1.17 4.77 -6.80
CA ASN A 104 1.58 3.60 -6.02
C ASN A 104 0.41 2.70 -5.60
N PHE A 105 -0.84 3.04 -5.97
CA PHE A 105 -2.01 2.23 -5.63
C PHE A 105 -2.28 1.16 -6.71
N PRO A 106 -2.22 -0.14 -6.36
CA PRO A 106 -2.67 -1.19 -7.25
C PRO A 106 -4.18 -1.03 -7.48
N GLY A 107 -4.60 -0.98 -8.74
CA GLY A 107 -6.02 -0.85 -9.08
C GLY A 107 -6.92 -1.86 -8.38
N ILE A 108 -8.22 -1.57 -8.36
CA ILE A 108 -9.26 -2.34 -7.63
C ILE A 108 -9.20 -3.85 -7.93
N SER A 109 -9.02 -4.20 -9.21
CA SER A 109 -8.93 -5.59 -9.66
C SER A 109 -7.70 -6.30 -9.10
N THR A 110 -6.54 -5.65 -9.11
CA THR A 110 -5.28 -6.18 -8.56
C THR A 110 -5.41 -6.39 -7.05
N LEU A 111 -5.95 -5.41 -6.33
CA LEU A 111 -6.15 -5.52 -4.87
C LEU A 111 -7.09 -6.68 -4.51
N ARG A 112 -8.19 -6.83 -5.24
CA ARG A 112 -9.10 -7.97 -5.10
C ARG A 112 -8.40 -9.29 -5.42
N SER A 113 -7.63 -9.34 -6.51
CA SER A 113 -6.89 -10.55 -6.92
C SER A 113 -5.85 -10.98 -5.88
N ILE A 114 -5.21 -10.01 -5.21
CA ILE A 114 -4.27 -10.31 -4.13
C ILE A 114 -5.03 -10.88 -2.94
N TYR A 115 -6.10 -10.20 -2.52
CA TYR A 115 -6.91 -10.64 -1.39
C TYR A 115 -7.50 -12.04 -1.59
N GLU A 116 -8.09 -12.32 -2.75
CA GLU A 116 -8.71 -13.62 -3.04
C GLU A 116 -7.68 -14.76 -3.04
N ALA A 117 -6.43 -14.50 -3.43
CA ALA A 117 -5.35 -15.48 -3.44
C ALA A 117 -4.80 -15.83 -2.05
N ILE A 118 -5.09 -15.02 -1.01
CA ILE A 118 -4.68 -15.34 0.35
C ILE A 118 -5.45 -16.60 0.83
N PRO A 119 -4.76 -17.63 1.35
CA PRO A 119 -5.41 -18.83 1.89
C PRO A 119 -6.43 -18.50 2.98
N ALA A 120 -7.54 -19.25 3.05
CA ALA A 120 -8.59 -19.02 4.03
C ALA A 120 -8.07 -19.04 5.48
N GLN A 121 -7.18 -19.98 5.80
CA GLN A 121 -6.55 -20.08 7.12
C GLN A 121 -5.78 -18.80 7.51
N VAL A 122 -5.04 -18.20 6.57
CA VAL A 122 -4.31 -16.94 6.81
C VAL A 122 -5.29 -15.78 7.01
N LYS A 123 -6.41 -15.73 6.26
CA LYS A 123 -7.47 -14.72 6.45
C LYS A 123 -8.16 -14.85 7.81
N ASP A 124 -8.36 -16.08 8.27
CA ASP A 124 -9.01 -16.38 9.54
C ASP A 124 -8.11 -16.01 10.72
N ASN A 125 -6.81 -16.34 10.64
CA ASN A 125 -5.80 -16.01 11.65
C ASN A 125 -5.46 -14.52 11.74
N LEU A 126 -5.71 -13.73 10.68
CA LEU A 126 -5.56 -12.29 10.74
C LEU A 126 -6.63 -11.70 11.67
N GLU A 127 -6.28 -11.16 12.82
CA GLU A 127 -7.27 -10.64 13.79
C GLU A 127 -7.61 -9.18 13.58
N ALA A 128 -6.59 -8.35 13.34
CA ALA A 128 -6.73 -6.92 13.24
C ALA A 128 -5.86 -6.37 12.11
N VAL A 129 -6.37 -5.36 11.41
CA VAL A 129 -5.62 -4.57 10.43
C VAL A 129 -5.63 -3.12 10.88
N TYR A 130 -4.50 -2.63 11.39
CA TYR A 130 -4.29 -1.25 11.74
C TYR A 130 -3.90 -0.47 10.49
N PHE A 131 -4.85 0.32 9.97
CA PHE A 131 -4.66 1.14 8.78
C PHE A 131 -4.20 2.53 9.19
N VAL A 132 -2.89 2.78 9.08
CA VAL A 132 -2.21 3.98 9.60
C VAL A 132 -2.17 5.09 8.55
N HIS A 133 -2.52 6.30 8.98
CA HIS A 133 -2.64 7.53 8.17
C HIS A 133 -3.53 7.36 6.92
N PRO A 134 -4.75 6.80 7.04
CA PRO A 134 -5.64 6.68 5.91
C PRO A 134 -6.24 8.06 5.60
N GLY A 135 -5.86 8.66 4.47
CA GLY A 135 -6.48 9.89 3.98
C GLY A 135 -7.96 9.69 3.60
N ILE A 136 -8.71 10.79 3.44
CA ILE A 136 -10.15 10.73 3.10
C ILE A 136 -10.44 9.87 1.88
N GLN A 137 -9.65 10.02 0.82
CA GLN A 137 -9.90 9.29 -0.43
C GLN A 137 -9.86 7.77 -0.20
N SER A 138 -8.93 7.31 0.62
CA SER A 138 -8.77 5.89 0.96
C SER A 138 -9.87 5.40 1.89
N ARG A 139 -10.32 6.22 2.84
CA ARG A 139 -11.50 5.90 3.67
C ARG A 139 -12.77 5.81 2.84
N LEU A 140 -13.00 6.77 1.94
CA LEU A 140 -14.16 6.76 1.05
C LEU A 140 -14.11 5.57 0.09
N PHE A 141 -12.93 5.26 -0.44
CA PHE A 141 -12.69 4.07 -1.25
C PHE A 141 -13.04 2.78 -0.48
N LEU A 142 -12.55 2.62 0.75
CA LEU A 142 -12.86 1.45 1.57
C LEU A 142 -14.33 1.40 2.00
N ALA A 143 -14.95 2.53 2.31
CA ALA A 143 -16.38 2.59 2.62
C ALA A 143 -17.24 2.17 1.42
N THR A 144 -16.83 2.55 0.20
CA THR A 144 -17.57 2.26 -1.03
C THR A 144 -17.33 0.84 -1.53
N PHE A 145 -16.06 0.40 -1.57
CA PHE A 145 -15.65 -0.84 -2.22
C PHE A 145 -15.19 -1.92 -1.24
N GLY A 146 -14.83 -1.58 0.00
CA GLY A 146 -14.19 -2.51 0.93
C GLY A 146 -15.02 -3.77 1.19
N ARG A 147 -16.34 -3.65 1.32
CA ARG A 147 -17.24 -4.81 1.49
C ARG A 147 -17.25 -5.75 0.27
N PHE A 148 -17.02 -5.23 -0.93
CA PHE A 148 -16.99 -6.00 -2.17
C PHE A 148 -15.62 -6.61 -2.45
N LEU A 149 -14.54 -5.88 -2.12
CA LEU A 149 -13.17 -6.31 -2.37
C LEU A 149 -12.66 -7.30 -1.33
N PHE A 150 -13.08 -7.14 -0.09
CA PHE A 150 -12.58 -7.91 1.04
C PHE A 150 -13.71 -8.76 1.64
N SER A 151 -14.15 -9.74 0.86
CA SER A 151 -15.10 -10.78 1.26
C SER A 151 -14.55 -11.59 2.46
N GLY A 152 -15.38 -12.11 3.37
CA GLY A 152 -14.85 -12.90 4.50
C GLY A 152 -14.33 -12.09 5.70
N GLY A 153 -14.86 -10.88 5.90
CA GLY A 153 -14.77 -10.20 7.20
C GLY A 153 -13.54 -9.32 7.43
N LEU A 154 -12.55 -9.27 6.53
CA LEU A 154 -11.39 -8.39 6.67
C LEU A 154 -11.80 -6.92 6.91
N TYR A 155 -12.83 -6.44 6.21
CA TYR A 155 -13.31 -5.06 6.40
C TYR A 155 -13.77 -4.79 7.84
N GLN A 156 -14.29 -5.79 8.55
CA GLN A 156 -14.70 -5.69 9.96
C GLN A 156 -13.49 -5.67 10.91
N LYS A 157 -12.33 -6.16 10.46
CA LYS A 157 -11.06 -6.21 11.20
C LYS A 157 -10.23 -4.92 11.01
N LEU A 158 -10.68 -3.99 10.16
CA LEU A 158 -9.99 -2.73 9.89
C LEU A 158 -10.16 -1.73 11.06
N ASN A 159 -9.04 -1.25 11.57
CA ASN A 159 -8.95 -0.19 12.56
C ASN A 159 -8.24 1.01 11.94
N TYR A 160 -8.93 2.13 11.79
CA TYR A 160 -8.34 3.35 11.23
C TYR A 160 -7.53 4.08 12.30
N VAL A 161 -6.25 4.30 12.03
CA VAL A 161 -5.30 4.95 12.93
C VAL A 161 -4.84 6.26 12.29
N ILE A 162 -5.44 7.37 12.71
CA ILE A 162 -5.16 8.70 12.13
C ILE A 162 -3.86 9.29 12.67
N ARG A 163 -3.56 9.02 13.93
CA ARG A 163 -2.34 9.45 14.61
C ARG A 163 -1.58 8.23 15.10
N MET A 164 -0.26 8.30 15.04
CA MET A 164 0.61 7.22 15.51
C MET A 164 0.44 6.94 17.01
N GLU A 165 0.05 7.93 17.80
CA GLU A 165 -0.23 7.78 19.23
C GLU A 165 -1.24 6.66 19.52
N PHE A 166 -2.28 6.52 18.70
CA PHE A 166 -3.31 5.49 18.84
C PHE A 166 -2.82 4.11 18.40
N LEU A 167 -1.79 4.01 17.55
CA LEU A 167 -1.19 2.71 17.22
C LEU A 167 -0.58 2.06 18.47
N TRP A 168 -0.02 2.87 19.35
CA TRP A 168 0.65 2.42 20.56
C TRP A 168 -0.28 1.87 21.63
N ASP A 169 -1.59 2.07 21.47
CA ASP A 169 -2.59 1.40 22.30
C ASP A 169 -2.71 -0.09 21.97
N TYR A 170 -2.32 -0.49 20.76
CA TYR A 170 -2.41 -1.87 20.28
C TYR A 170 -1.05 -2.56 20.14
N VAL A 171 -0.01 -1.80 19.79
CA VAL A 171 1.34 -2.33 19.48
C VAL A 171 2.38 -1.69 20.41
N LYS A 172 3.41 -2.45 20.78
CA LYS A 172 4.54 -1.92 21.55
C LYS A 172 5.49 -1.15 20.62
N ARG A 173 5.84 0.09 20.99
CA ARG A 173 6.76 0.95 20.22
C ARG A 173 8.10 0.29 19.88
N SER A 174 8.68 -0.47 20.81
CA SER A 174 9.97 -1.15 20.62
C SER A 174 9.91 -2.35 19.68
N GLU A 175 8.70 -2.84 19.37
CA GLU A 175 8.50 -4.07 18.61
C GLU A 175 8.34 -3.80 17.11
N ILE A 176 8.04 -2.57 16.70
CA ILE A 176 7.83 -2.22 15.29
C ILE A 176 8.72 -1.05 14.87
N GLU A 177 9.51 -1.24 13.80
CA GLU A 177 10.22 -0.15 13.16
C GLU A 177 9.24 0.64 12.27
N ILE A 178 9.04 1.91 12.62
CA ILE A 178 8.30 2.87 11.82
C ILE A 178 9.31 3.68 10.98
N PRO A 179 9.14 3.74 9.64
CA PRO A 179 9.99 4.56 8.79
C PRO A 179 9.91 6.06 9.12
N GLU A 180 11.02 6.79 8.95
CA GLU A 180 11.13 8.22 9.29
C GLU A 180 10.06 9.10 8.64
N PHE A 181 9.76 8.89 7.35
CA PHE A 181 8.73 9.65 6.63
C PHE A 181 7.33 9.55 7.26
N VAL A 182 7.07 8.47 8.01
CA VAL A 182 5.79 8.27 8.69
C VAL A 182 5.72 9.13 9.96
N CYS A 183 6.85 9.27 10.66
CA CYS A 183 6.97 10.15 11.83
C CYS A 183 6.85 11.62 11.41
N GLU A 184 7.56 12.02 10.34
CA GLU A 184 7.47 13.38 9.78
C GLU A 184 6.02 13.76 9.45
N HIS A 185 5.28 12.84 8.83
CA HIS A 185 3.87 13.05 8.54
C HIS A 185 2.97 13.10 9.79
N ASP A 186 3.23 12.27 10.81
CA ASP A 186 2.46 12.35 12.07
C ASP A 186 2.69 13.68 12.79
N ASP A 187 3.93 14.20 12.77
CA ASP A 187 4.27 15.52 13.31
C ASP A 187 3.51 16.62 12.55
N GLU A 188 3.46 16.57 11.23
CA GLU A 188 2.66 17.52 10.43
C GLU A 188 1.17 17.48 10.79
N LEU A 189 0.61 16.29 11.02
CA LEU A 189 -0.79 16.13 11.44
C LEU A 189 -1.07 16.69 12.84
N GLU A 190 -0.08 16.68 13.74
CA GLU A 190 -0.20 17.29 15.06
C GLU A 190 -0.38 18.81 14.95
N TYR A 191 0.36 19.46 14.06
CA TYR A 191 0.26 20.91 13.84
C TYR A 191 -0.88 21.30 12.89
N ARG A 192 -1.29 20.40 11.98
CA ARG A 192 -2.29 20.67 10.94
C ARG A 192 -3.28 19.50 10.76
N PRO A 193 -4.21 19.29 11.70
CA PRO A 193 -5.11 18.14 11.69
C PRO A 193 -6.02 18.05 10.45
N ILE A 194 -6.20 19.15 9.72
CA ILE A 194 -7.09 19.24 8.55
C ILE A 194 -6.40 18.73 7.27
N MET A 195 -5.08 18.50 7.26
CA MET A 195 -4.35 18.06 6.05
C MET A 195 -4.86 16.72 5.49
N ASP A 196 -5.22 15.79 6.37
CA ASP A 196 -5.80 14.49 6.00
C ASP A 196 -7.16 14.60 5.30
N TYR A 197 -7.80 15.78 5.36
CA TYR A 197 -9.09 16.04 4.73
C TYR A 197 -9.01 16.45 3.25
N GLY A 198 -7.82 16.46 2.65
CA GLY A 198 -7.64 16.83 1.24
C GLY A 198 -7.98 18.29 0.95
N ILE A 199 -8.00 19.13 1.99
CA ILE A 199 -8.10 20.58 1.85
C ILE A 199 -6.67 21.10 1.74
N GLU A 200 -6.01 20.79 0.63
CA GLU A 200 -4.78 21.48 0.25
C GLU A 200 -5.17 22.93 -0.06
N SER A 201 -4.82 23.82 0.86
CA SER A 201 -4.96 25.25 0.62
C SER A 201 -3.76 25.65 -0.25
N ASP A 202 -3.94 25.75 -1.57
CA ASP A 202 -2.96 26.34 -2.51
C ASP A 202 -2.70 27.84 -2.26
N HIS A 203 -3.06 28.34 -1.09
CA HIS A 203 -2.86 29.72 -0.67
C HIS A 203 -1.81 29.76 0.44
N PRO A 204 -0.73 30.54 0.29
CA PRO A 204 0.16 30.85 1.39
C PRO A 204 -0.55 31.84 2.32
N THR A 205 -1.60 31.40 3.00
CA THR A 205 -2.17 32.13 4.10
C THR A 205 -1.74 31.42 5.36
N ALA A 206 -0.77 32.03 6.03
CA ALA A 206 -0.45 31.77 7.41
C ALA A 206 -1.75 31.76 8.22
N ILE A 207 -2.25 30.58 8.57
CA ILE A 207 -3.13 30.44 9.73
C ILE A 207 -2.18 30.32 10.90
N THR A 208 -1.55 31.43 11.26
CA THR A 208 -1.17 31.66 12.64
C THR A 208 -2.46 31.56 13.41
N MET A 209 -2.63 30.49 14.20
CA MET A 209 -3.62 30.47 15.27
C MET A 209 -3.25 31.61 16.24
N VAL A 210 -3.72 32.81 15.91
CA VAL A 210 -3.79 33.90 16.88
C VAL A 210 -5.00 33.58 17.74
N ASP A 211 -4.73 33.34 19.02
CA ASP A 211 -5.70 33.16 20.10
C ASP A 211 -7.00 33.91 19.84
N SER A 212 -8.07 33.16 19.55
CA SER A 212 -9.44 33.67 19.61
C SER A 212 -10.20 32.82 20.61
N PRO A 213 -10.48 33.32 21.83
CA PRO A 213 -11.29 32.59 22.78
C PRO A 213 -12.71 32.51 22.22
N LEU A 214 -13.19 31.29 22.04
CA LEU A 214 -14.54 30.96 21.64
C LEU A 214 -15.54 31.68 22.57
N SER A 215 -16.20 32.72 22.08
CA SER A 215 -17.36 33.33 22.73
C SER A 215 -18.58 32.43 22.51
N ILE A 216 -18.68 31.35 23.29
CA ILE A 216 -19.89 30.54 23.41
C ILE A 216 -20.71 31.14 24.56
N TYR A 217 -21.56 32.13 24.26
CA TYR A 217 -22.69 32.49 25.12
C TYR A 217 -23.95 32.13 24.34
N SER A 218 -24.62 31.03 24.65
CA SER A 218 -25.48 30.77 25.83
C SER A 218 -26.93 30.78 25.35
N MET A 219 -27.43 29.59 25.03
CA MET A 219 -28.86 29.35 24.82
C MET A 219 -29.55 29.39 26.19
N ARG A 220 -30.43 30.37 26.42
CA ARG A 220 -31.39 30.33 27.52
C ARG A 220 -32.80 30.69 27.06
N CYS A 221 -33.63 29.64 27.10
CA CYS A 221 -35.01 29.56 27.59
C CYS A 221 -36.13 30.37 26.90
N ILE A 222 -37.02 29.60 26.27
CA ILE A 222 -38.49 29.56 26.43
C ILE A 222 -39.13 30.74 27.18
N ALA A 223 -40.06 31.41 26.50
CA ALA A 223 -41.40 31.73 27.00
C ALA A 223 -42.38 31.72 25.81
#